data_AF-A0A9J7LVC8-F1
#
_entry.id   AF-A0A9J7LVC8-F1
#
_cell.length_a   1.000
_cell.length_b   1.000
_cell.length_c   1.000
_cell.angle_alpha   90.00
_cell.angle_beta   90.00
_cell.angle_gamma   90.00
#
_symmetry.space_group_name_H-M   'P 1'
#
loop_
_entity.id
_entity.type
_entity.pdbx_description
1 polymer ?
#
loop_
_entity_poly.entity_id
_entity_poly.type
_entity_poly.pdbx_seq_one_letter_code
_entity_poly.pdbx_strand_id
1 'polypeptide(L)'
;MSENCKTSYNGDVTETACNGDVTKTACNDDVTKTSSNGYVTKTACNGDVTKTPINGYVTKSACNGDATKTSCKGYVTNGEVSDDVTNTSCNGDVNYDVTKTSYNGDVNSNVVDPEERWLPIFQVDAFTDRPFSGNPAAVCLVEDGDLNDDVQQKIAAEMNLSETAYIRKLSSNDDFSTGSRFGLRWFTPTKEIDLCGHATLASAAALFYIMDNPSPQLTFLTRSGELFAKRQGDYISLDLPENVPEPQDREAYSRLLRVNTETFKSSHLNPEQSFVFLTYISFTLLQAVKCKCILSFSFKSTTECLRCLVVFHAMSSAIVGTTPVQEVRYCSSVGGDLLVRLADDTTRSTLESLSPDVGAMMAAHTEGKLRGVAVTVKGSPSNGCVNDNGVKYDFISRFFSPWYGVAEDPVCGSAHTVLASYWAKELGKTDFYVRQCSPRGGDLKVWLRGDGRVEVAGKATVVLNGKIKI
;
A
#
# COMPACT_ATOMS: atom_id res chain seq x y z
N MET A 1 -29.65 -35.39 -15.55
CA MET A 1 -29.80 -35.45 -17.02
C MET A 1 -29.64 -34.03 -17.53
N SER A 2 -28.75 -33.85 -18.50
CA SER A 2 -28.46 -32.57 -19.15
C SER A 2 -29.70 -32.06 -19.92
N GLU A 3 -30.16 -30.85 -19.65
CA GLU A 3 -30.96 -30.10 -20.61
C GLU A 3 -30.15 -28.88 -21.06
N ASN A 4 -29.71 -28.95 -22.32
CA ASN A 4 -28.91 -27.93 -23.00
C ASN A 4 -29.75 -26.66 -23.21
N CYS A 5 -29.27 -25.52 -22.71
CA CYS A 5 -29.81 -24.21 -23.08
C CYS A 5 -29.34 -23.87 -24.51
N LYS A 6 -30.28 -23.77 -25.46
CA LYS A 6 -29.99 -23.52 -26.88
C LYS A 6 -29.58 -22.06 -27.13
N THR A 7 -28.56 -21.86 -27.96
CA THR A 7 -27.85 -20.59 -28.16
C THR A 7 -28.29 -19.75 -29.38
N SER A 8 -29.44 -19.99 -30.00
CA SER A 8 -29.99 -19.04 -31.00
C SER A 8 -31.45 -19.35 -31.36
N TYR A 9 -32.28 -18.31 -31.41
CA TYR A 9 -33.65 -18.33 -31.93
C TYR A 9 -33.88 -17.12 -32.86
N ASN A 10 -34.71 -17.31 -33.89
CA ASN A 10 -35.22 -16.24 -34.76
C ASN A 10 -36.75 -16.14 -34.51
N GLY A 11 -37.26 -14.98 -34.10
CA GLY A 11 -38.63 -14.77 -33.58
C GLY A 11 -38.70 -14.43 -32.08
N ASP A 12 -39.87 -13.98 -31.60
CA ASP A 12 -40.12 -13.61 -30.20
C ASP A 12 -39.84 -14.78 -29.24
N VAL A 13 -39.17 -14.49 -28.13
CA VAL A 13 -38.81 -15.50 -27.11
C VAL A 13 -39.48 -15.18 -25.78
N THR A 14 -40.31 -16.10 -25.30
CA THR A 14 -40.91 -16.08 -23.97
C THR A 14 -40.47 -17.32 -23.20
N GLU A 15 -39.65 -17.16 -22.16
CA GLU A 15 -39.29 -18.27 -21.25
C GLU A 15 -39.90 -18.09 -19.86
N THR A 16 -40.39 -19.21 -19.30
CA THR A 16 -41.01 -19.29 -17.97
C THR A 16 -40.36 -20.43 -17.19
N ALA A 17 -39.78 -20.14 -16.01
CA ALA A 17 -39.27 -21.10 -15.02
C ALA A 17 -38.03 -21.97 -15.36
N CYS A 18 -36.95 -21.39 -15.90
CA CYS A 18 -35.63 -22.06 -16.07
C CYS A 18 -34.45 -21.28 -15.45
N ASN A 19 -33.62 -21.93 -14.62
CA ASN A 19 -32.37 -21.33 -14.12
C ASN A 19 -31.26 -21.37 -15.20
N GLY A 20 -30.88 -20.20 -15.74
CA GLY A 20 -29.89 -20.07 -16.81
C GLY A 20 -29.93 -18.71 -17.52
N ASP A 21 -28.86 -18.38 -18.25
CA ASP A 21 -28.71 -17.11 -18.97
C ASP A 21 -29.33 -17.14 -20.37
N VAL A 22 -29.91 -16.03 -20.81
CA VAL A 22 -30.45 -15.87 -22.17
C VAL A 22 -29.68 -14.79 -22.90
N THR A 23 -29.02 -15.15 -24.00
CA THR A 23 -28.29 -14.23 -24.88
C THR A 23 -28.87 -14.32 -26.28
N LYS A 24 -29.30 -13.19 -26.86
CA LYS A 24 -29.79 -13.10 -28.24
C LYS A 24 -28.98 -12.05 -29.02
N THR A 25 -28.54 -12.41 -30.23
CA THR A 25 -27.70 -11.57 -31.08
C THR A 25 -28.27 -11.54 -32.51
N ALA A 26 -28.51 -10.34 -33.04
CA ALA A 26 -28.90 -10.01 -34.42
C ALA A 26 -30.30 -10.46 -34.96
N CYS A 27 -31.41 -10.06 -34.34
CA CYS A 27 -32.80 -10.18 -34.87
C CYS A 27 -33.75 -9.06 -34.36
N ASN A 28 -34.65 -8.52 -35.19
CA ASN A 28 -35.61 -7.43 -34.86
C ASN A 28 -36.87 -7.91 -34.08
N ASP A 29 -36.71 -8.63 -32.97
CA ASP A 29 -37.85 -9.17 -32.19
C ASP A 29 -37.73 -8.94 -30.67
N ASP A 30 -38.83 -9.19 -29.94
CA ASP A 30 -38.95 -8.96 -28.50
C ASP A 30 -38.43 -10.13 -27.66
N VAL A 31 -37.95 -9.83 -26.45
CA VAL A 31 -37.48 -10.86 -25.49
C VAL A 31 -38.14 -10.64 -24.14
N THR A 32 -38.89 -11.64 -23.68
CA THR A 32 -39.58 -11.63 -22.38
C THR A 32 -39.15 -12.83 -21.54
N LYS A 33 -38.69 -12.60 -20.31
CA LYS A 33 -38.35 -13.68 -19.37
C LYS A 33 -39.12 -13.52 -18.06
N THR A 34 -39.76 -14.61 -17.63
CA THR A 34 -40.60 -14.62 -16.42
C THR A 34 -40.19 -15.71 -15.42
N SER A 35 -40.11 -15.34 -14.14
CA SER A 35 -39.96 -16.27 -13.00
C SER A 35 -38.74 -17.21 -13.06
N SER A 36 -37.52 -16.70 -13.25
CA SER A 36 -36.27 -17.49 -13.19
C SER A 36 -35.00 -16.66 -12.91
N ASN A 37 -33.96 -17.25 -12.30
CA ASN A 37 -32.65 -16.60 -12.04
C ASN A 37 -31.72 -16.71 -13.27
N GLY A 38 -31.01 -15.62 -13.61
CA GLY A 38 -30.04 -15.54 -14.72
C GLY A 38 -29.95 -14.14 -15.39
N TYR A 39 -28.93 -13.95 -16.23
CA TYR A 39 -28.68 -12.74 -17.02
C TYR A 39 -29.55 -12.72 -18.29
N VAL A 40 -29.93 -11.51 -18.73
CA VAL A 40 -30.54 -11.28 -20.04
C VAL A 40 -29.70 -10.23 -20.76
N THR A 41 -29.08 -10.63 -21.87
CA THR A 41 -28.19 -9.77 -22.66
C THR A 41 -28.70 -9.71 -24.10
N LYS A 42 -28.98 -8.50 -24.60
CA LYS A 42 -29.40 -8.25 -25.99
C LYS A 42 -28.39 -7.31 -26.64
N THR A 43 -27.79 -7.74 -27.75
CA THR A 43 -26.76 -6.97 -28.46
C THR A 43 -27.15 -6.82 -29.94
N ALA A 44 -27.20 -5.58 -30.43
CA ALA A 44 -27.36 -5.18 -31.84
C ALA A 44 -28.66 -5.56 -32.57
N CYS A 45 -29.85 -5.23 -32.02
CA CYS A 45 -31.15 -5.36 -32.71
C CYS A 45 -32.27 -4.44 -32.15
N ASN A 46 -33.23 -4.01 -32.98
CA ASN A 46 -34.42 -3.25 -32.51
C ASN A 46 -35.48 -4.17 -31.86
N GLY A 47 -36.22 -3.66 -30.87
CA GLY A 47 -37.32 -4.35 -30.15
C GLY A 47 -37.18 -4.33 -28.62
N ASP A 48 -38.28 -4.55 -27.90
CA ASP A 48 -38.42 -4.32 -26.47
C ASP A 48 -37.83 -5.47 -25.63
N VAL A 49 -37.46 -5.15 -24.38
CA VAL A 49 -36.96 -6.12 -23.40
C VAL A 49 -37.72 -5.95 -22.09
N THR A 50 -38.43 -7.00 -21.66
CA THR A 50 -39.28 -6.97 -20.47
C THR A 50 -38.93 -8.12 -19.51
N LYS A 51 -38.79 -7.84 -18.20
CA LYS A 51 -38.51 -8.84 -17.17
C LYS A 51 -39.40 -8.65 -15.93
N THR A 52 -40.05 -9.74 -15.47
CA THR A 52 -41.01 -9.74 -14.36
C THR A 52 -41.12 -11.13 -13.72
N PRO A 53 -41.23 -11.30 -12.38
CA PRO A 53 -40.39 -10.79 -11.29
C PRO A 53 -39.16 -11.70 -11.05
N ILE A 54 -38.22 -11.24 -10.19
CA ILE A 54 -37.03 -11.88 -9.54
C ILE A 54 -35.67 -11.20 -9.90
N ASN A 55 -34.77 -11.12 -8.91
CA ASN A 55 -33.46 -10.43 -8.88
C ASN A 55 -32.52 -10.73 -10.07
N GLY A 56 -31.83 -9.70 -10.58
CA GLY A 56 -30.77 -9.81 -11.60
C GLY A 56 -30.55 -8.52 -12.42
N TYR A 57 -29.53 -8.52 -13.29
CA TYR A 57 -29.12 -7.39 -14.14
C TYR A 57 -29.78 -7.44 -15.53
N VAL A 58 -29.95 -6.27 -16.16
CA VAL A 58 -30.40 -6.12 -17.55
C VAL A 58 -29.44 -5.15 -18.24
N THR A 59 -28.81 -5.58 -19.33
CA THR A 59 -27.84 -4.77 -20.10
C THR A 59 -28.30 -4.68 -21.55
N LYS A 60 -28.33 -3.47 -22.10
CA LYS A 60 -28.68 -3.18 -23.50
C LYS A 60 -27.54 -2.42 -24.17
N SER A 61 -27.20 -2.80 -25.40
CA SER A 61 -26.14 -2.14 -26.17
C SER A 61 -26.54 -2.02 -27.65
N ALA A 62 -26.59 -0.79 -28.17
CA ALA A 62 -26.85 -0.43 -29.57
C ALA A 62 -28.17 -0.98 -30.16
N CYS A 63 -29.33 -0.54 -29.65
CA CYS A 63 -30.67 -1.01 -30.04
C CYS A 63 -31.75 0.09 -29.80
N ASN A 64 -32.73 0.33 -30.70
CA ASN A 64 -33.92 1.18 -30.45
C ASN A 64 -35.10 0.37 -29.87
N GLY A 65 -35.88 0.94 -28.94
CA GLY A 65 -37.04 0.33 -28.26
C GLY A 65 -37.06 0.57 -26.74
N ASP A 66 -38.20 0.42 -26.07
CA ASP A 66 -38.38 0.75 -24.66
C ASP A 66 -37.77 -0.32 -23.75
N ALA A 67 -37.14 0.10 -22.66
CA ALA A 67 -36.61 -0.79 -21.63
C ALA A 67 -37.45 -0.63 -20.35
N THR A 68 -38.40 -1.55 -20.14
CA THR A 68 -39.32 -1.48 -19.00
C THR A 68 -38.99 -2.55 -17.96
N LYS A 69 -38.76 -2.13 -16.71
CA LYS A 69 -38.55 -3.01 -15.55
C LYS A 69 -39.58 -2.68 -14.49
N THR A 70 -40.28 -3.70 -13.98
CA THR A 70 -41.33 -3.52 -12.97
C THR A 70 -41.07 -4.46 -11.79
N SER A 71 -40.97 -3.90 -10.59
CA SER A 71 -41.07 -4.61 -9.30
C SER A 71 -39.89 -5.50 -8.86
N CYS A 72 -38.60 -5.11 -8.98
CA CYS A 72 -37.43 -5.82 -8.37
C CYS A 72 -36.12 -4.97 -8.23
N LYS A 73 -35.20 -5.34 -7.30
CA LYS A 73 -33.88 -4.69 -7.05
C LYS A 73 -32.86 -4.88 -8.19
N GLY A 74 -32.03 -3.85 -8.47
CA GLY A 74 -30.86 -3.87 -9.38
C GLY A 74 -30.86 -2.75 -10.45
N TYR A 75 -29.70 -2.43 -11.02
CA TYR A 75 -29.45 -1.28 -11.92
C TYR A 75 -29.87 -1.47 -13.39
N VAL A 76 -29.99 -0.36 -14.14
CA VAL A 76 -30.19 -0.29 -15.60
C VAL A 76 -29.13 0.63 -16.20
N THR A 77 -28.39 0.18 -17.22
CA THR A 77 -27.43 1.00 -17.97
C THR A 77 -27.83 1.09 -19.44
N ASN A 78 -27.83 2.31 -20.00
CA ASN A 78 -28.11 2.56 -21.41
C ASN A 78 -26.83 3.06 -22.11
N GLY A 79 -26.37 2.33 -23.12
CA GLY A 79 -25.27 2.74 -23.98
C GLY A 79 -25.81 3.36 -25.28
N GLU A 80 -25.66 4.68 -25.40
CA GLU A 80 -25.65 5.45 -26.64
C GLU A 80 -26.94 5.50 -27.51
N VAL A 81 -28.12 5.91 -27.01
CA VAL A 81 -29.18 6.55 -27.86
C VAL A 81 -30.12 7.43 -27.02
N SER A 82 -30.67 8.50 -27.64
CA SER A 82 -31.66 9.44 -27.10
C SER A 82 -33.09 8.87 -27.16
N ASP A 83 -33.57 8.24 -26.09
CA ASP A 83 -35.00 7.85 -25.90
C ASP A 83 -35.37 7.87 -24.39
N ASP A 84 -36.68 7.94 -24.08
CA ASP A 84 -37.23 8.10 -22.73
C ASP A 84 -37.01 6.87 -21.82
N VAL A 85 -36.49 7.09 -20.61
CA VAL A 85 -36.29 6.05 -19.59
C VAL A 85 -37.37 6.18 -18.52
N THR A 86 -38.27 5.20 -18.42
CA THR A 86 -39.33 5.20 -17.39
C THR A 86 -39.04 4.13 -16.34
N ASN A 87 -38.70 4.56 -15.12
CA ASN A 87 -38.54 3.68 -13.95
C ASN A 87 -39.77 3.80 -13.04
N THR A 88 -40.68 2.83 -13.13
CA THR A 88 -41.88 2.78 -12.29
C THR A 88 -41.71 1.71 -11.23
N SER A 89 -41.56 2.14 -9.97
CA SER A 89 -41.59 1.28 -8.78
C SER A 89 -40.40 0.31 -8.61
N CYS A 90 -39.16 0.73 -8.92
CA CYS A 90 -37.94 -0.02 -8.60
C CYS A 90 -36.93 0.83 -7.79
N ASN A 91 -36.19 0.22 -6.86
CA ASN A 91 -35.10 0.85 -6.10
C ASN A 91 -33.76 0.70 -6.87
N GLY A 92 -33.16 1.82 -7.31
CA GLY A 92 -31.86 1.92 -7.98
C GLY A 92 -31.71 3.17 -8.85
N ASP A 93 -30.49 3.72 -8.94
CA ASP A 93 -30.15 4.91 -9.75
C ASP A 93 -30.11 4.65 -11.26
N VAL A 94 -30.40 5.70 -12.04
CA VAL A 94 -30.19 5.78 -13.50
C VAL A 94 -28.85 6.48 -13.74
N ASN A 95 -27.85 5.79 -14.29
CA ASN A 95 -26.55 6.40 -14.64
C ASN A 95 -26.58 6.92 -16.09
N TYR A 96 -26.19 8.19 -16.28
CA TYR A 96 -25.98 8.81 -17.59
C TYR A 96 -24.47 9.01 -17.86
N ASP A 97 -24.07 8.79 -19.12
CA ASP A 97 -22.73 9.07 -19.61
C ASP A 97 -22.56 10.58 -19.87
N VAL A 98 -21.53 11.19 -19.28
CA VAL A 98 -21.32 12.65 -19.28
C VAL A 98 -20.56 13.08 -20.53
N THR A 99 -21.22 13.08 -21.69
CA THR A 99 -20.69 13.72 -22.91
C THR A 99 -21.79 14.36 -23.76
N LYS A 100 -22.63 15.25 -23.20
CA LYS A 100 -23.33 16.29 -23.98
C LYS A 100 -23.97 17.37 -23.09
N THR A 101 -23.70 18.63 -23.43
CA THR A 101 -24.34 19.82 -22.87
C THR A 101 -25.81 19.93 -23.30
N SER A 102 -26.67 20.25 -22.32
CA SER A 102 -28.09 20.64 -22.36
C SER A 102 -29.15 19.54 -22.50
N TYR A 103 -29.96 19.39 -21.45
CA TYR A 103 -31.30 18.80 -21.50
C TYR A 103 -32.29 19.73 -20.78
N ASN A 104 -33.47 19.89 -21.37
CA ASN A 104 -34.58 20.73 -20.90
C ASN A 104 -35.77 19.80 -20.66
N GLY A 105 -35.95 19.34 -19.43
CA GLY A 105 -37.06 18.48 -19.01
C GLY A 105 -37.14 18.42 -17.49
N ASP A 106 -38.33 18.61 -16.95
CA ASP A 106 -38.59 18.69 -15.51
C ASP A 106 -38.26 17.35 -14.82
N VAL A 107 -37.21 17.34 -14.00
CA VAL A 107 -36.87 16.19 -13.16
C VAL A 107 -37.62 16.34 -11.84
N ASN A 108 -38.71 15.59 -11.66
CA ASN A 108 -39.32 15.40 -10.35
C ASN A 108 -38.47 14.41 -9.53
N SER A 109 -37.34 14.90 -8.99
CA SER A 109 -36.48 14.12 -8.09
C SER A 109 -37.03 14.19 -6.66
N ASN A 110 -37.87 13.23 -6.28
CA ASN A 110 -38.21 13.01 -4.88
C ASN A 110 -38.26 11.50 -4.61
N VAL A 111 -37.13 10.96 -4.12
CA VAL A 111 -36.95 10.02 -2.99
C VAL A 111 -35.53 9.45 -3.12
N VAL A 112 -34.56 10.06 -2.43
CA VAL A 112 -33.25 9.44 -2.16
C VAL A 112 -33.46 8.59 -0.90
N ASP A 113 -33.16 7.29 -0.98
CA ASP A 113 -33.16 6.40 0.19
C ASP A 113 -32.11 6.91 1.20
N PRO A 114 -32.49 7.36 2.41
CA PRO A 114 -31.59 8.06 3.32
C PRO A 114 -30.50 7.18 3.98
N GLU A 115 -30.41 5.90 3.63
CA GLU A 115 -29.49 4.94 4.26
C GLU A 115 -28.29 4.47 3.40
N GLU A 116 -28.21 4.79 2.10
CA GLU A 116 -27.04 4.39 1.29
C GLU A 116 -26.01 5.49 1.16
N ARG A 117 -24.93 5.36 1.94
CA ARG A 117 -23.86 6.34 1.98
C ARG A 117 -22.60 5.83 1.30
N TRP A 118 -22.02 6.66 0.43
CA TRP A 118 -20.83 6.33 -0.37
C TRP A 118 -19.69 7.31 -0.10
N LEU A 119 -18.53 6.79 0.27
CA LEU A 119 -17.31 7.54 0.56
C LEU A 119 -16.35 7.49 -0.64
N PRO A 120 -15.89 8.63 -1.19
CA PRO A 120 -14.86 8.63 -2.23
C PRO A 120 -13.56 7.99 -1.73
N ILE A 121 -13.03 7.06 -2.52
CA ILE A 121 -11.80 6.33 -2.22
C ILE A 121 -10.94 6.16 -3.48
N PHE A 122 -9.64 6.32 -3.30
CA PHE A 122 -8.64 6.16 -4.35
C PHE A 122 -7.56 5.20 -3.87
N GLN A 123 -7.01 4.41 -4.79
CA GLN A 123 -5.75 3.71 -4.55
C GLN A 123 -4.65 4.42 -5.33
N VAL A 124 -3.61 4.85 -4.63
CA VAL A 124 -2.49 5.59 -5.21
C VAL A 124 -1.19 4.87 -4.86
N ASP A 125 -0.38 4.60 -5.88
CA ASP A 125 0.96 4.08 -5.71
C ASP A 125 1.93 5.27 -5.58
N ALA A 126 2.48 5.47 -4.38
CA ALA A 126 3.46 6.51 -4.08
C ALA A 126 4.88 6.09 -4.43
N PHE A 127 5.75 7.06 -4.72
CA PHE A 127 7.16 6.86 -5.13
C PHE A 127 7.33 6.11 -6.45
N THR A 128 6.38 6.26 -7.37
CA THR A 128 6.44 5.69 -8.71
C THR A 128 5.55 6.47 -9.69
N ASP A 129 5.84 6.36 -10.99
CA ASP A 129 4.99 6.77 -12.10
C ASP A 129 4.40 5.57 -12.87
N ARG A 130 4.60 4.35 -12.38
CA ARG A 130 4.09 3.12 -13.00
C ARG A 130 3.13 2.42 -12.05
N PRO A 131 1.91 2.07 -12.49
CA PRO A 131 1.01 1.26 -11.67
C PRO A 131 1.69 -0.04 -11.22
N PHE A 132 1.32 -0.52 -10.04
CA PHE A 132 1.81 -1.74 -9.42
C PHE A 132 3.28 -1.70 -8.97
N SER A 133 3.90 -0.52 -8.99
CA SER A 133 5.21 -0.23 -8.40
C SER A 133 5.05 0.69 -7.18
N GLY A 134 6.14 1.08 -6.51
CA GLY A 134 6.06 2.00 -5.39
C GLY A 134 5.32 1.43 -4.18
N ASN A 135 4.77 2.30 -3.34
CA ASN A 135 4.02 1.92 -2.14
C ASN A 135 2.53 2.27 -2.24
N PRO A 136 1.63 1.27 -2.29
CA PRO A 136 0.20 1.50 -2.42
C PRO A 136 -0.39 2.06 -1.12
N ALA A 137 -1.22 3.09 -1.24
CA ALA A 137 -2.08 3.56 -0.17
C ALA A 137 -3.50 3.77 -0.67
N ALA A 138 -4.48 3.44 0.17
CA ALA A 138 -5.85 3.90 -0.02
C ALA A 138 -5.97 5.34 0.52
N VAL A 139 -6.75 6.18 -0.16
CA VAL A 139 -6.97 7.58 0.24
C VAL A 139 -8.47 7.86 0.16
N CYS A 140 -9.05 8.22 1.29
CA CYS A 140 -10.47 8.56 1.42
C CYS A 140 -10.65 10.07 1.61
N LEU A 141 -11.65 10.64 0.93
CA LEU A 141 -12.07 12.03 1.16
C LEU A 141 -13.24 12.05 2.14
N VAL A 142 -13.00 12.56 3.34
CA VAL A 142 -13.97 12.58 4.43
C VAL A 142 -14.53 13.99 4.58
N GLU A 143 -15.81 14.12 4.26
CA GLU A 143 -16.62 15.30 4.51
C GLU A 143 -16.77 15.59 6.02
N ASP A 144 -17.41 16.70 6.40
CA ASP A 144 -17.54 17.10 7.82
C ASP A 144 -18.55 16.21 8.59
N GLY A 145 -18.25 15.86 9.83
CA GLY A 145 -19.13 15.06 10.72
C GLY A 145 -19.26 13.58 10.39
N ASP A 146 -18.45 13.08 9.45
CA ASP A 146 -18.97 12.09 8.50
C ASP A 146 -18.38 10.68 8.64
N LEU A 147 -17.35 10.47 9.47
CA LEU A 147 -16.77 9.13 9.62
C LEU A 147 -16.14 8.96 11.01
N ASN A 148 -16.70 8.08 11.84
CA ASN A 148 -16.12 7.78 13.15
C ASN A 148 -14.89 6.84 13.03
N ASP A 149 -14.14 6.70 14.12
CA ASP A 149 -12.89 5.92 14.16
C ASP A 149 -13.08 4.43 13.89
N ASP A 150 -14.22 3.85 14.30
CA ASP A 150 -14.55 2.44 14.08
C ASP A 150 -14.75 2.15 12.59
N VAL A 151 -15.47 3.01 11.87
CA VAL A 151 -15.66 2.89 10.42
C VAL A 151 -14.35 3.13 9.67
N GLN A 152 -13.55 4.12 10.07
CA GLN A 152 -12.20 4.32 9.51
C GLN A 152 -11.35 3.05 9.68
N GLN A 153 -11.30 2.47 10.88
CA GLN A 153 -10.53 1.24 11.11
C GLN A 153 -11.05 0.04 10.29
N LYS A 154 -12.36 -0.10 10.13
CA LYS A 154 -12.98 -1.16 9.31
C LYS A 154 -12.65 -1.01 7.83
N ILE A 155 -12.72 0.20 7.28
CA ILE A 155 -12.32 0.45 5.90
C ILE A 155 -10.84 0.12 5.71
N ALA A 156 -9.97 0.54 6.63
CA ALA A 156 -8.54 0.22 6.54
C ALA A 156 -8.27 -1.29 6.58
N ALA A 157 -9.02 -2.03 7.40
CA ALA A 157 -8.95 -3.49 7.45
C ALA A 157 -9.47 -4.15 6.16
N GLU A 158 -10.56 -3.64 5.58
CA GLU A 158 -11.14 -4.13 4.33
C GLU A 158 -10.20 -3.90 3.13
N MET A 159 -9.61 -2.71 3.04
CA MET A 159 -8.65 -2.37 1.98
C MET A 159 -7.38 -3.20 2.07
N ASN A 160 -6.97 -3.59 3.28
CA ASN A 160 -5.82 -4.46 3.55
C ASN A 160 -4.53 -4.03 2.82
N LEU A 161 -4.33 -2.72 2.68
CA LEU A 161 -3.09 -2.11 2.19
C LEU A 161 -2.17 -1.76 3.38
N SER A 162 -0.94 -1.31 3.09
CA SER A 162 -0.01 -0.82 4.13
C SER A 162 -0.71 0.21 5.01
N GLU A 163 -1.34 1.21 4.37
CA GLU A 163 -2.09 2.26 5.04
C GLU A 163 -3.30 2.71 4.21
N THR A 164 -4.36 3.09 4.93
CA THR A 164 -5.46 3.90 4.42
C THR A 164 -5.40 5.29 5.06
N ALA A 165 -5.36 6.31 4.22
CA ALA A 165 -5.31 7.71 4.61
C ALA A 165 -6.71 8.35 4.52
N TYR A 166 -7.04 9.20 5.49
CA TYR A 166 -8.31 9.93 5.53
C TYR A 166 -8.03 11.42 5.51
N ILE A 167 -8.32 12.06 4.37
CA ILE A 167 -8.24 13.52 4.21
C ILE A 167 -9.56 14.10 4.73
N ARG A 168 -9.47 15.01 5.71
CA ARG A 168 -10.64 15.61 6.37
C ARG A 168 -10.67 17.10 6.11
N LYS A 169 -11.87 17.63 5.88
CA LYS A 169 -12.11 19.08 5.96
C LYS A 169 -11.91 19.56 7.40
N LEU A 170 -11.42 20.79 7.57
CA LEU A 170 -11.24 21.43 8.87
C LEU A 170 -12.42 22.36 9.20
N SER A 171 -13.10 22.86 8.17
CA SER A 171 -14.35 23.59 8.25
C SER A 171 -15.34 23.11 7.19
N SER A 172 -16.63 23.31 7.42
CA SER A 172 -17.69 23.00 6.46
C SER A 172 -17.59 23.78 5.15
N ASN A 173 -16.82 24.87 5.10
CA ASN A 173 -16.59 25.67 3.90
C ASN A 173 -15.34 25.22 3.11
N ASP A 174 -14.58 24.25 3.62
CA ASP A 174 -13.40 23.76 2.91
C ASP A 174 -13.83 22.91 1.70
N ASP A 175 -13.02 22.95 0.65
CA ASP A 175 -13.26 22.19 -0.58
C ASP A 175 -11.97 21.46 -0.98
N PHE A 176 -12.07 20.19 -1.37
CA PHE A 176 -10.91 19.38 -1.72
C PHE A 176 -10.21 19.82 -3.02
N SER A 177 -10.92 20.51 -3.91
CA SER A 177 -10.39 21.05 -5.17
C SER A 177 -9.75 22.43 -5.02
N THR A 178 -10.10 23.22 -4.00
CA THR A 178 -9.53 24.59 -3.85
C THR A 178 -8.83 24.86 -2.52
N GLY A 179 -9.10 24.07 -1.49
CA GLY A 179 -8.49 24.22 -0.17
C GLY A 179 -7.00 23.86 -0.17
N SER A 180 -6.25 24.46 0.74
CA SER A 180 -4.81 24.20 0.90
C SER A 180 -4.43 23.62 2.26
N ARG A 181 -5.40 23.46 3.16
CA ARG A 181 -5.21 22.98 4.53
C ARG A 181 -6.26 21.94 4.87
N PHE A 182 -5.83 20.75 5.28
CA PHE A 182 -6.70 19.61 5.56
C PHE A 182 -6.26 18.87 6.81
N GLY A 183 -7.18 18.19 7.48
CA GLY A 183 -6.83 17.17 8.46
C GLY A 183 -6.36 15.89 7.75
N LEU A 184 -5.42 15.17 8.33
CA LEU A 184 -4.97 13.88 7.78
C LEU A 184 -4.75 12.87 8.91
N ARG A 185 -5.24 11.65 8.68
CA ARG A 185 -5.06 10.48 9.57
C ARG A 185 -4.68 9.27 8.74
N TRP A 186 -4.02 8.30 9.36
CA TRP A 186 -3.61 7.06 8.70
C TRP A 186 -3.93 5.86 9.57
N PHE A 187 -4.47 4.83 8.94
CA PHE A 187 -4.80 3.59 9.59
C PHE A 187 -4.12 2.45 8.83
N THR A 188 -3.38 1.63 9.57
CA THR A 188 -3.05 0.28 9.14
C THR A 188 -4.31 -0.59 9.27
N PRO A 189 -4.31 -1.85 8.76
CA PRO A 189 -5.44 -2.77 8.95
C PRO A 189 -5.80 -3.05 10.42
N THR A 190 -4.91 -2.72 11.37
CA THR A 190 -5.08 -3.08 12.80
C THR A 190 -5.14 -1.89 13.76
N LYS A 191 -4.60 -0.72 13.38
CA LYS A 191 -4.54 0.46 14.25
C LYS A 191 -4.29 1.76 13.46
N GLU A 192 -4.67 2.88 14.06
CA GLU A 192 -4.20 4.21 13.67
C GLU A 192 -2.69 4.36 13.95
N ILE A 193 -1.98 5.10 13.10
CA ILE A 193 -0.57 5.46 13.29
C ILE A 193 -0.37 6.97 13.23
N ASP A 194 0.64 7.47 13.93
CA ASP A 194 0.82 8.92 14.12
C ASP A 194 1.52 9.63 12.95
N LEU A 195 2.22 8.88 12.09
CA LEU A 195 2.95 9.44 10.94
C LEU A 195 3.15 8.39 9.85
N CYS A 196 2.82 8.72 8.60
CA CYS A 196 3.14 7.89 7.44
C CYS A 196 3.54 8.73 6.22
N GLY A 197 4.76 8.53 5.72
CA GLY A 197 5.29 9.29 4.59
C GLY A 197 4.59 8.99 3.27
N HIS A 198 4.57 7.73 2.82
CA HIS A 198 4.05 7.38 1.49
C HIS A 198 2.55 7.66 1.37
N ALA A 199 1.76 7.40 2.42
CA ALA A 199 0.33 7.69 2.42
C ALA A 199 0.03 9.21 2.48
N THR A 200 0.93 10.02 3.04
CA THR A 200 0.88 11.49 2.92
C THR A 200 1.13 11.93 1.48
N LEU A 201 2.13 11.34 0.80
CA LEU A 201 2.40 11.62 -0.61
C LEU A 201 1.21 11.22 -1.48
N ALA A 202 0.64 10.04 -1.25
CA ALA A 202 -0.57 9.57 -1.91
C ALA A 202 -1.77 10.51 -1.69
N SER A 203 -1.94 11.02 -0.47
CA SER A 203 -3.01 11.98 -0.15
C SER A 203 -2.84 13.31 -0.90
N ALA A 204 -1.61 13.81 -0.96
CA ALA A 204 -1.29 14.97 -1.77
C ALA A 204 -1.55 14.72 -3.25
N ALA A 205 -1.18 13.54 -3.77
CA ALA A 205 -1.45 13.15 -5.16
C ALA A 205 -2.95 13.07 -5.47
N ALA A 206 -3.77 12.57 -4.54
CA ALA A 206 -5.22 12.56 -4.70
C ALA A 206 -5.78 13.99 -4.85
N LEU A 207 -5.37 14.91 -3.97
CA LEU A 207 -5.80 16.31 -4.07
C LEU A 207 -5.25 16.99 -5.33
N PHE A 208 -3.98 16.78 -5.64
CA PHE A 208 -3.33 17.42 -6.76
C PHE A 208 -3.78 16.89 -8.13
N TYR A 209 -3.94 15.59 -8.30
CA TYR A 209 -4.17 15.00 -9.62
C TYR A 209 -5.64 14.61 -9.84
N ILE A 210 -6.33 14.14 -8.79
CA ILE A 210 -7.72 13.69 -8.92
C ILE A 210 -8.68 14.85 -8.69
N MET A 211 -8.43 15.67 -7.68
CA MET A 211 -9.25 16.86 -7.40
C MET A 211 -8.81 18.10 -8.18
N ASP A 212 -7.79 17.97 -9.05
CA ASP A 212 -7.19 19.06 -9.82
C ASP A 212 -6.88 20.32 -8.97
N ASN A 213 -6.43 20.11 -7.74
CA ASN A 213 -6.26 21.22 -6.81
C ASN A 213 -5.05 22.08 -7.20
N PRO A 214 -5.23 23.39 -7.48
CA PRO A 214 -4.19 24.24 -8.05
C PRO A 214 -3.18 24.73 -7.01
N SER A 215 -3.38 24.41 -5.72
CA SER A 215 -2.50 24.85 -4.65
C SER A 215 -1.05 24.40 -4.93
N PRO A 216 -0.04 25.29 -4.81
CA PRO A 216 1.36 24.89 -4.98
C PRO A 216 1.86 24.04 -3.82
N GLN A 217 1.20 24.14 -2.66
CA GLN A 217 1.50 23.43 -1.43
C GLN A 217 0.21 23.09 -0.69
N LEU A 218 0.18 21.91 -0.10
CA LEU A 218 -0.84 21.44 0.83
C LEU A 218 -0.24 21.35 2.23
N THR A 219 -1.01 21.75 3.23
CA THR A 219 -0.69 21.53 4.65
C THR A 219 -1.65 20.52 5.24
N PHE A 220 -1.12 19.46 5.83
CA PHE A 220 -1.88 18.45 6.53
C PHE A 220 -1.70 18.60 8.05
N LEU A 221 -2.81 18.74 8.77
CA LEU A 221 -2.85 18.74 10.23
C LEU A 221 -3.02 17.30 10.71
N THR A 222 -2.02 16.82 11.45
CA THR A 222 -1.90 15.43 11.86
C THR A 222 -1.67 15.34 13.37
N ARG A 223 -1.71 14.13 13.95
CA ARG A 223 -1.34 13.93 15.36
C ARG A 223 0.13 14.29 15.64
N SER A 224 1.00 14.15 14.64
CA SER A 224 2.42 14.50 14.74
C SER A 224 2.72 15.97 14.39
N GLY A 225 1.70 16.82 14.29
CA GLY A 225 1.83 18.21 13.89
C GLY A 225 1.57 18.43 12.40
N GLU A 226 2.03 19.58 11.86
CA GLU A 226 1.81 19.92 10.46
C GLU A 226 2.83 19.23 9.54
N LEU A 227 2.33 18.68 8.43
CA LEU A 227 3.14 18.17 7.32
C LEU A 227 2.86 18.99 6.07
N PHE A 228 3.89 19.21 5.27
CA PHE A 228 3.80 19.98 4.03
C PHE A 228 4.08 19.08 2.83
N ALA A 229 3.20 19.16 1.83
CA ALA A 229 3.38 18.50 0.54
C ALA A 229 3.40 19.57 -0.57
N LYS A 230 4.46 19.62 -1.36
CA LYS A 230 4.64 20.62 -2.43
C LYS A 230 4.68 19.94 -3.79
N ARG A 231 4.14 20.60 -4.82
CA ARG A 231 4.39 20.21 -6.21
C ARG A 231 5.79 20.68 -6.60
N GLN A 232 6.56 19.79 -7.22
CA GLN A 232 7.90 20.06 -7.71
C GLN A 232 8.10 19.39 -9.08
N GLY A 233 7.58 20.03 -10.13
CA GLY A 233 7.48 19.40 -11.45
C GLY A 233 6.59 18.16 -11.37
N ASP A 234 7.10 17.02 -11.85
CA ASP A 234 6.39 15.73 -11.79
C ASP A 234 6.46 15.04 -10.41
N TYR A 235 7.15 15.64 -9.44
CA TYR A 235 7.31 15.09 -8.10
C TYR A 235 6.41 15.82 -7.10
N ILE A 236 6.03 15.08 -6.06
CA ILE A 236 5.47 15.63 -4.84
C ILE A 236 6.56 15.51 -3.78
N SER A 237 6.94 16.63 -3.16
CA SER A 237 7.93 16.65 -2.09
C SER A 237 7.28 16.80 -0.73
N LEU A 238 7.74 16.01 0.22
CA LEU A 238 7.34 16.03 1.62
C LEU A 238 8.47 16.59 2.47
N ASP A 239 8.11 17.47 3.39
CA ASP A 239 9.03 17.96 4.40
C ASP A 239 8.95 17.08 5.65
N LEU A 240 10.02 16.36 5.98
CA LEU A 240 10.11 15.44 7.12
C LEU A 240 11.27 15.84 8.07
N PRO A 241 11.22 15.49 9.36
CA PRO A 241 12.32 15.76 10.29
C PRO A 241 13.57 14.97 9.93
N GLU A 242 14.76 15.58 10.04
CA GLU A 242 16.03 14.83 9.99
C GLU A 242 16.17 13.92 11.20
N ASN A 243 16.67 12.71 10.97
CA ASN A 243 16.90 11.73 12.03
C ASN A 243 18.35 11.22 11.94
N VAL A 244 19.18 11.55 12.92
CA VAL A 244 20.60 11.20 12.90
C VAL A 244 20.81 9.83 13.56
N PRO A 245 21.32 8.82 12.84
CA PRO A 245 21.58 7.52 13.43
C PRO A 245 22.94 7.47 14.14
N GLU A 246 22.97 6.82 15.29
CA GLU A 246 24.16 6.70 16.15
C GLU A 246 24.93 5.39 15.88
N PRO A 247 26.28 5.40 15.93
CA PRO A 247 27.07 4.18 15.82
C PRO A 247 26.68 3.17 16.89
N GLN A 248 26.57 1.90 16.50
CA GLN A 248 26.35 0.81 17.44
C GLN A 248 27.56 -0.11 17.42
N ASP A 249 28.14 -0.37 18.58
CA ASP A 249 29.04 -1.50 18.74
C ASP A 249 28.26 -2.82 18.83
N ARG A 250 29.00 -3.92 18.75
CA ARG A 250 28.44 -5.28 18.77
C ARG A 250 27.56 -5.55 19.99
N GLU A 251 27.95 -5.07 21.16
CA GLU A 251 27.24 -5.29 22.41
C GLU A 251 26.01 -4.39 22.54
N ALA A 252 26.07 -3.16 22.00
CA ALA A 252 25.02 -2.16 22.03
C ALA A 252 23.78 -2.62 21.26
N TYR A 253 23.93 -3.01 19.98
CA TYR A 253 22.76 -3.47 19.23
C TYR A 253 22.34 -4.90 19.61
N SER A 254 23.25 -5.77 20.08
CA SER A 254 22.84 -7.08 20.62
C SER A 254 21.92 -6.92 21.84
N ARG A 255 22.03 -5.83 22.61
CA ARG A 255 21.10 -5.52 23.70
C ARG A 255 19.73 -5.02 23.22
N LEU A 256 19.63 -4.46 22.00
CA LEU A 256 18.35 -4.13 21.36
C LEU A 256 17.59 -5.39 20.93
N LEU A 257 18.31 -6.51 20.80
CA LEU A 257 17.84 -7.77 20.24
C LEU A 257 17.95 -8.85 21.30
N ARG A 258 16.91 -9.04 22.09
CA ARG A 258 16.89 -10.17 23.04
C ARG A 258 16.17 -11.33 22.37
N VAL A 259 16.85 -12.43 22.05
CA VAL A 259 16.14 -13.64 21.64
C VAL A 259 15.55 -14.28 22.89
N ASN A 260 14.24 -14.54 22.88
CA ASN A 260 13.64 -15.38 23.90
C ASN A 260 14.08 -16.84 23.63
N THR A 261 14.96 -17.37 24.48
CA THR A 261 15.52 -18.72 24.32
C THR A 261 14.49 -19.84 24.45
N GLU A 262 13.29 -19.55 24.96
CA GLU A 262 12.19 -20.53 25.03
C GLU A 262 11.46 -20.70 23.69
N THR A 263 11.54 -19.70 22.80
CA THR A 263 10.89 -19.71 21.47
C THR A 263 11.85 -20.00 20.31
N PHE A 264 13.17 -19.87 20.52
CA PHE A 264 14.16 -20.25 19.51
C PHE A 264 14.34 -21.77 19.43
N LYS A 265 13.45 -22.45 18.70
CA LYS A 265 13.57 -23.89 18.41
C LYS A 265 14.65 -24.13 17.35
N SER A 266 15.48 -25.16 17.53
CA SER A 266 16.50 -25.55 16.53
C SER A 266 15.92 -25.90 15.15
N SER A 267 14.60 -26.06 15.05
CA SER A 267 13.87 -26.28 13.80
C SER A 267 13.83 -25.07 12.85
N HIS A 268 14.28 -23.89 13.29
CA HIS A 268 14.33 -22.68 12.45
C HIS A 268 15.67 -22.48 11.74
N LEU A 269 16.68 -23.31 12.02
CA LEU A 269 17.97 -23.27 11.34
C LEU A 269 17.98 -24.34 10.25
N ASN A 270 18.36 -23.97 9.03
CA ASN A 270 18.63 -24.96 7.98
C ASN A 270 19.87 -25.83 8.36
N PRO A 271 20.14 -26.96 7.68
CA PRO A 271 21.24 -27.86 8.04
C PRO A 271 22.63 -27.20 8.03
N GLU A 272 22.88 -26.25 7.11
CA GLU A 272 24.14 -25.50 7.05
C GLU A 272 24.27 -24.52 8.21
N GLN A 273 23.20 -23.79 8.54
CA GLN A 273 23.13 -22.87 9.69
C GLN A 273 23.24 -23.63 11.01
N SER A 274 22.66 -24.83 11.11
CA SER A 274 22.77 -25.72 12.27
C SER A 274 24.20 -26.24 12.44
N PHE A 275 24.88 -26.55 11.34
CA PHE A 275 26.27 -27.01 11.36
C PHE A 275 27.22 -25.88 11.77
N VAL A 276 27.03 -24.66 11.26
CA VAL A 276 27.74 -23.46 11.71
C VAL A 276 27.45 -23.20 13.19
N PHE A 277 26.20 -23.28 13.64
CA PHE A 277 25.81 -23.07 15.04
C PHE A 277 26.52 -24.06 15.98
N LEU A 278 26.55 -25.36 15.65
CA LEU A 278 27.17 -26.41 16.46
C LEU A 278 28.70 -26.37 16.44
N THR A 279 29.32 -26.08 15.28
CA THR A 279 30.77 -25.93 15.16
C THR A 279 31.26 -24.65 15.84
N TYR A 280 30.50 -23.56 15.77
CA TYR A 280 30.85 -22.29 16.42
C TYR A 280 30.75 -22.37 17.95
N ILE A 281 29.71 -23.03 18.49
CA ILE A 281 29.61 -23.32 19.93
C ILE A 281 30.79 -24.18 20.37
N SER A 282 31.13 -25.22 19.60
CA SER A 282 32.23 -26.13 19.90
C SER A 282 33.60 -25.44 19.82
N PHE A 283 33.84 -24.58 18.83
CA PHE A 283 35.10 -23.83 18.68
C PHE A 283 35.28 -22.76 19.75
N THR A 284 34.20 -22.10 20.15
CA THR A 284 34.22 -21.08 21.23
C THR A 284 34.39 -21.73 22.60
N LEU A 285 33.76 -22.89 22.86
CA LEU A 285 34.04 -23.71 24.03
C LEU A 285 35.50 -24.20 24.04
N LEU A 286 36.04 -24.61 22.90
CA LEU A 286 37.43 -25.08 22.81
C LEU A 286 38.45 -23.95 23.02
N GLN A 287 38.16 -22.73 22.54
CA GLN A 287 39.00 -21.56 22.83
C GLN A 287 38.89 -21.12 24.29
N ALA A 288 37.69 -21.16 24.88
CA ALA A 288 37.49 -20.88 26.30
C ALA A 288 38.26 -21.88 27.18
N VAL A 289 38.29 -23.18 26.83
CA VAL A 289 39.01 -24.23 27.57
C VAL A 289 40.54 -24.17 27.37
N LYS A 290 41.05 -23.61 26.27
CA LYS A 290 42.50 -23.49 26.00
C LYS A 290 43.16 -22.27 26.65
N CYS A 291 42.40 -21.28 27.11
CA CYS A 291 42.93 -20.16 27.90
C CYS A 291 43.15 -20.58 29.36
N LYS A 292 44.41 -20.75 29.77
CA LYS A 292 44.88 -21.06 31.14
C LYS A 292 44.56 -20.01 32.22
N CYS A 293 43.59 -19.12 32.00
CA CYS A 293 43.22 -18.03 32.92
C CYS A 293 41.92 -18.30 33.70
N ILE A 294 41.35 -19.51 33.62
CA ILE A 294 40.13 -19.87 34.36
C ILE A 294 40.48 -20.31 35.78
N LEU A 295 40.80 -19.37 36.66
CA LEU A 295 40.67 -19.57 38.11
C LEU A 295 40.04 -18.38 38.85
N SER A 296 39.63 -17.29 38.18
CA SER A 296 38.97 -16.17 38.89
C SER A 296 37.86 -15.42 38.14
N PHE A 297 37.36 -15.92 37.00
CA PHE A 297 36.27 -15.26 36.27
C PHE A 297 34.93 -16.00 36.49
N SER A 298 33.92 -15.26 36.97
CA SER A 298 32.58 -15.76 37.26
C SER A 298 31.89 -16.30 36.01
N PHE A 299 31.41 -17.55 36.09
CA PHE A 299 30.72 -18.30 35.02
C PHE A 299 29.48 -17.61 34.43
N LYS A 300 28.90 -16.59 35.12
CA LYS A 300 27.75 -15.82 34.61
C LYS A 300 28.11 -14.91 33.42
N SER A 301 29.33 -14.36 33.42
CA SER A 301 29.77 -13.38 32.40
C SER A 301 30.02 -14.03 31.02
N THR A 302 30.52 -15.27 30.99
CA THR A 302 30.78 -16.00 29.74
C THR A 302 29.49 -16.48 29.06
N THR A 303 28.49 -16.91 29.82
CA THR A 303 27.20 -17.35 29.26
C THR A 303 26.41 -16.19 28.64
N GLU A 304 26.46 -15.01 29.24
CA GLU A 304 25.81 -13.81 28.72
C GLU A 304 26.50 -13.30 27.44
N CYS A 305 27.84 -13.36 27.39
CA CYS A 305 28.63 -12.98 26.21
C CYS A 305 28.43 -13.96 25.03
N LEU A 306 28.39 -15.28 25.30
CA LEU A 306 28.05 -16.31 24.30
C LEU A 306 26.61 -16.17 23.79
N ARG A 307 25.65 -15.79 24.65
CA ARG A 307 24.26 -15.53 24.25
C ARG A 307 24.16 -14.35 23.28
N CYS A 308 24.81 -13.21 23.58
CA CYS A 308 24.81 -12.05 22.68
C CYS A 308 25.40 -12.37 21.30
N LEU A 309 26.48 -13.16 21.25
CA LEU A 309 27.14 -13.53 19.99
C LEU A 309 26.26 -14.40 19.08
N VAL A 310 25.52 -15.34 19.67
CA VAL A 310 24.59 -16.24 18.97
C VAL A 310 23.39 -15.47 18.41
N VAL A 311 22.85 -14.53 19.19
CA VAL A 311 21.72 -13.68 18.77
C VAL A 311 22.09 -12.80 17.58
N PHE A 312 23.29 -12.22 17.59
CA PHE A 312 23.78 -11.44 16.45
C PHE A 312 23.90 -12.29 15.18
N HIS A 313 24.55 -13.45 15.25
CA HIS A 313 24.75 -14.26 14.06
C HIS A 313 23.40 -14.74 13.51
N ALA A 314 22.46 -15.08 14.40
CA ALA A 314 21.10 -15.45 14.03
C ALA A 314 20.35 -14.29 13.38
N MET A 315 20.40 -13.05 13.89
CA MET A 315 19.62 -11.95 13.32
C MET A 315 20.28 -11.28 12.11
N SER A 316 21.61 -11.09 12.13
CA SER A 316 22.34 -10.66 10.93
C SER A 316 22.19 -11.70 9.81
N SER A 317 22.28 -12.99 10.12
CA SER A 317 21.97 -14.04 9.15
C SER A 317 20.50 -14.07 8.77
N ALA A 318 19.58 -13.75 9.69
CA ALA A 318 18.15 -13.68 9.39
C ALA A 318 17.83 -12.53 8.44
N ILE A 319 18.61 -11.44 8.42
CA ILE A 319 18.29 -10.26 7.60
C ILE A 319 19.13 -10.25 6.32
N VAL A 320 20.44 -10.45 6.42
CA VAL A 320 21.38 -10.31 5.31
C VAL A 320 22.10 -11.62 4.95
N GLY A 321 21.80 -12.73 5.63
CA GLY A 321 22.43 -14.02 5.39
C GLY A 321 23.95 -13.97 5.64
N THR A 322 24.72 -14.45 4.67
CA THR A 322 26.18 -14.41 4.66
C THR A 322 26.76 -13.12 4.06
N THR A 323 25.91 -12.16 3.68
CA THR A 323 26.34 -10.92 3.02
C THR A 323 27.19 -10.08 3.98
N PRO A 324 28.38 -9.62 3.57
CA PRO A 324 29.26 -8.83 4.45
C PRO A 324 28.61 -7.52 4.91
N VAL A 325 28.49 -7.37 6.23
CA VAL A 325 28.07 -6.12 6.88
C VAL A 325 29.29 -5.26 7.14
N GLN A 326 29.26 -4.03 6.64
CA GLN A 326 30.30 -3.03 6.84
C GLN A 326 30.09 -2.27 8.14
N GLU A 327 28.84 -1.90 8.46
CA GLU A 327 28.53 -1.08 9.63
C GLU A 327 27.07 -1.25 10.07
N VAL A 328 26.81 -1.00 11.36
CA VAL A 328 25.46 -0.94 11.93
C VAL A 328 25.27 0.37 12.69
N ARG A 329 24.16 1.06 12.41
CA ARG A 329 23.72 2.25 13.14
C ARG A 329 22.32 2.05 13.72
N TYR A 330 21.95 2.85 14.72
CA TYR A 330 20.61 2.82 15.31
C TYR A 330 20.06 4.23 15.48
N CYS A 331 18.77 4.40 15.18
CA CYS A 331 18.07 5.68 15.28
C CYS A 331 16.82 5.54 16.15
N SER A 332 16.87 6.03 17.38
CA SER A 332 15.73 5.96 18.31
C SER A 332 14.61 6.96 17.98
N SER A 333 14.92 8.07 17.32
CA SER A 333 13.98 9.18 17.08
C SER A 333 12.80 8.83 16.14
N VAL A 334 12.93 7.75 15.38
CA VAL A 334 11.88 7.25 14.46
C VAL A 334 11.14 6.04 15.04
N GLY A 335 11.15 5.86 16.37
CA GLY A 335 10.61 4.66 17.03
C GLY A 335 11.55 3.44 16.98
N GLY A 336 12.80 3.65 16.53
CA GLY A 336 13.87 2.65 16.57
C GLY A 336 14.13 1.96 15.24
N ASP A 337 14.95 2.57 14.39
CA ASP A 337 15.41 1.91 13.15
C ASP A 337 16.85 1.41 13.31
N LEU A 338 17.10 0.16 12.93
CA LEU A 338 18.44 -0.38 12.76
C LEU A 338 18.88 -0.21 11.30
N LEU A 339 19.95 0.53 11.05
CA LEU A 339 20.54 0.67 9.73
C LEU A 339 21.69 -0.33 9.60
N VAL A 340 21.61 -1.23 8.62
CA VAL A 340 22.64 -2.22 8.28
C VAL A 340 23.27 -1.83 6.95
N ARG A 341 24.50 -1.32 7.01
CA ARG A 341 25.30 -0.93 5.86
C ARG A 341 26.05 -2.14 5.33
N LEU A 342 25.81 -2.52 4.07
CA LEU A 342 26.56 -3.56 3.38
C LEU A 342 27.79 -3.00 2.65
N ALA A 343 28.76 -3.84 2.31
CA ALA A 343 29.96 -3.45 1.59
C ALA A 343 29.69 -2.71 0.26
N ASP A 344 30.54 -1.76 -0.13
CA ASP A 344 30.42 -0.94 -1.34
C ASP A 344 30.31 -1.78 -2.64
N ASP A 345 30.94 -2.95 -2.69
CA ASP A 345 30.95 -3.88 -3.82
C ASP A 345 29.73 -4.82 -3.86
N THR A 346 28.85 -4.76 -2.86
CA THR A 346 27.58 -5.49 -2.87
C THR A 346 26.75 -5.04 -4.08
N THR A 347 26.28 -6.00 -4.88
CA THR A 347 25.49 -5.66 -6.07
C THR A 347 24.04 -5.33 -5.73
N ARG A 348 23.39 -4.53 -6.58
CA ARG A 348 21.94 -4.29 -6.49
C ARG A 348 21.15 -5.61 -6.48
N SER A 349 21.53 -6.55 -7.35
CA SER A 349 20.89 -7.87 -7.41
C SER A 349 21.03 -8.64 -6.09
N THR A 350 22.20 -8.56 -5.43
CA THR A 350 22.39 -9.15 -4.09
C THR A 350 21.40 -8.56 -3.08
N LEU A 351 21.25 -7.23 -3.04
CA LEU A 351 20.30 -6.57 -2.13
C LEU A 351 18.84 -6.98 -2.44
N GLU A 352 18.45 -6.98 -3.71
CA GLU A 352 17.11 -7.39 -4.17
C GLU A 352 16.83 -8.88 -3.84
N SER A 353 17.85 -9.72 -3.88
CA SER A 353 17.73 -11.15 -3.57
C SER A 353 17.67 -11.51 -2.09
N LEU A 354 17.89 -10.54 -1.18
CA LEU A 354 17.80 -10.84 0.26
C LEU A 354 16.40 -11.40 0.59
N SER A 355 16.37 -12.46 1.37
CA SER A 355 15.14 -13.09 1.83
C SER A 355 15.16 -13.17 3.34
N PRO A 356 14.80 -12.08 4.05
CA PRO A 356 14.85 -12.10 5.50
C PRO A 356 13.95 -13.17 6.10
N ASP A 357 14.45 -13.88 7.11
CA ASP A 357 13.65 -14.80 7.91
C ASP A 357 12.80 -13.99 8.89
N VAL A 358 11.59 -13.65 8.44
CA VAL A 358 10.59 -12.91 9.22
C VAL A 358 10.25 -13.64 10.53
N GLY A 359 10.26 -14.97 10.53
CA GLY A 359 9.99 -15.77 11.73
C GLY A 359 11.09 -15.57 12.78
N ALA A 360 12.36 -15.61 12.35
CA ALA A 360 13.51 -15.34 13.22
C ALA A 360 13.55 -13.87 13.69
N MET A 361 13.19 -12.91 12.83
CA MET A 361 13.06 -11.51 13.21
C MET A 361 11.98 -11.32 14.29
N MET A 362 10.80 -11.92 14.10
CA MET A 362 9.71 -11.86 15.08
C MET A 362 10.02 -12.58 16.40
N ALA A 363 10.85 -13.63 16.36
CA ALA A 363 11.33 -14.33 17.56
C ALA A 363 12.34 -13.49 18.36
N ALA A 364 12.97 -12.49 17.75
CA ALA A 364 13.76 -11.50 18.48
C ALA A 364 12.81 -10.56 19.23
N HIS A 365 12.86 -10.62 20.56
CA HIS A 365 12.18 -9.68 21.43
C HIS A 365 12.95 -8.37 21.46
N THR A 366 12.30 -7.31 20.98
CA THR A 366 12.90 -5.98 20.87
C THR A 366 12.57 -5.09 22.06
N GLU A 367 11.74 -5.55 23.01
CA GLU A 367 11.14 -4.72 24.08
C GLU A 367 10.44 -3.46 23.53
N GLY A 368 9.98 -3.49 22.27
CA GLY A 368 9.41 -2.34 21.59
C GLY A 368 10.43 -1.27 21.13
N LYS A 369 11.73 -1.55 21.22
CA LYS A 369 12.82 -0.62 20.85
C LYS A 369 13.14 -0.60 19.36
N LEU A 370 12.62 -1.56 18.59
CA LEU A 370 12.83 -1.59 17.15
C LEU A 370 11.49 -1.53 16.43
N ARG A 371 11.37 -0.52 15.58
CA ARG A 371 10.37 -0.39 14.53
C ARG A 371 10.75 -1.23 13.32
N GLY A 372 11.98 -1.09 12.83
CA GLY A 372 12.38 -1.79 11.61
C GLY A 372 13.88 -1.80 11.35
N VAL A 373 14.25 -2.45 10.25
CA VAL A 373 15.63 -2.59 9.79
C VAL A 373 15.74 -2.06 8.36
N ALA A 374 16.58 -1.04 8.18
CA ALA A 374 16.97 -0.53 6.87
C ALA A 374 18.29 -1.19 6.44
N VAL A 375 18.30 -1.97 5.36
CA VAL A 375 19.54 -2.51 4.76
C VAL A 375 19.92 -1.63 3.59
N THR A 376 21.16 -1.15 3.50
CA THR A 376 21.56 -0.16 2.48
C THR A 376 22.94 -0.40 1.86
N VAL A 377 23.06 -0.07 0.57
CA VAL A 377 24.24 -0.24 -0.30
C VAL A 377 24.60 1.09 -0.98
N LYS A 378 25.88 1.43 -1.08
CA LYS A 378 26.37 2.58 -1.86
C LYS A 378 26.11 2.34 -3.33
N GLY A 379 25.53 3.32 -4.00
CA GLY A 379 25.22 3.18 -5.41
C GLY A 379 26.44 3.47 -6.29
N SER A 380 26.72 2.55 -7.22
CA SER A 380 27.67 2.77 -8.31
C SER A 380 27.16 2.12 -9.61
N PRO A 381 27.61 2.58 -10.80
CA PRO A 381 27.32 1.88 -12.03
C PRO A 381 27.90 0.46 -12.04
N SER A 382 29.07 0.26 -11.43
CA SER A 382 29.78 -1.03 -11.37
C SER A 382 29.04 -2.10 -10.56
N ASN A 383 28.24 -1.73 -9.56
CA ASN A 383 27.46 -2.68 -8.76
C ASN A 383 25.98 -2.76 -9.21
N GLY A 384 25.66 -2.21 -10.38
CA GLY A 384 24.33 -2.27 -10.99
C GLY A 384 23.30 -1.29 -10.38
N CYS A 385 23.73 -0.34 -9.56
CA CYS A 385 22.84 0.68 -8.98
C CYS A 385 22.54 1.81 -9.97
N VAL A 386 21.91 1.45 -11.09
CA VAL A 386 21.39 2.38 -12.10
C VAL A 386 19.91 2.08 -12.36
N ASN A 387 19.17 3.10 -12.80
CA ASN A 387 17.81 2.93 -13.30
C ASN A 387 17.81 2.39 -14.75
N ASP A 388 16.61 2.18 -15.30
CA ASP A 388 16.43 1.62 -16.65
C ASP A 388 17.08 2.48 -17.76
N ASN A 389 17.29 3.77 -17.49
CA ASN A 389 17.94 4.73 -18.40
C ASN A 389 19.45 4.89 -18.12
N GLY A 390 20.04 4.05 -17.25
CA GLY A 390 21.46 4.13 -16.88
C GLY A 390 21.81 5.26 -15.89
N VAL A 391 20.82 5.96 -15.33
CA VAL A 391 21.07 7.00 -14.32
C VAL A 391 21.43 6.33 -13.00
N LYS A 392 22.58 6.74 -12.45
CA LYS A 392 23.13 6.20 -11.20
C LYS A 392 22.28 6.60 -9.99
N TYR A 393 21.95 5.64 -9.13
CA TYR A 393 21.49 5.92 -7.77
C TYR A 393 22.70 6.21 -6.87
N ASP A 394 22.57 7.16 -5.95
CA ASP A 394 23.62 7.47 -4.97
C ASP A 394 23.70 6.40 -3.88
N PHE A 395 22.56 5.85 -3.47
CA PHE A 395 22.46 4.65 -2.64
C PHE A 395 21.14 3.92 -2.90
N ILE A 396 21.11 2.65 -2.51
CA ILE A 396 19.91 1.81 -2.54
C ILE A 396 19.61 1.24 -1.16
N SER A 397 18.35 0.89 -0.91
CA SER A 397 17.90 0.39 0.40
C SER A 397 16.81 -0.67 0.30
N ARG A 398 16.57 -1.41 1.39
CA ARG A 398 15.34 -2.17 1.66
C ARG A 398 14.94 -1.94 3.11
N PHE A 399 13.65 -2.05 3.42
CA PHE A 399 13.14 -1.76 4.75
C PHE A 399 12.19 -2.85 5.27
N PHE A 400 12.55 -3.47 6.41
CA PHE A 400 11.83 -4.59 7.00
C PHE A 400 11.25 -4.18 8.36
N SER A 401 9.94 -4.36 8.58
CA SER A 401 9.26 -3.90 9.80
C SER A 401 8.25 -4.92 10.35
N PRO A 402 8.65 -6.20 10.50
CA PRO A 402 7.69 -7.26 10.81
C PRO A 402 6.97 -7.05 12.16
N TRP A 403 7.62 -6.40 13.14
CA TRP A 403 7.03 -6.05 14.43
C TRP A 403 5.87 -5.04 14.33
N TYR A 404 5.75 -4.34 13.20
CA TYR A 404 4.65 -3.41 12.90
C TYR A 404 3.61 -4.01 11.95
N GLY A 405 3.67 -5.33 11.70
CA GLY A 405 2.70 -6.05 10.87
C GLY A 405 3.04 -6.07 9.38
N VAL A 406 4.14 -5.44 8.97
CA VAL A 406 4.58 -5.37 7.57
C VAL A 406 5.95 -6.05 7.43
N ALA A 407 5.99 -7.22 6.79
CA ALA A 407 7.23 -7.97 6.62
C ALA A 407 8.33 -7.14 5.92
N GLU A 408 7.97 -6.52 4.79
CA GLU A 408 8.80 -5.57 4.06
C GLU A 408 7.92 -4.41 3.59
N ASP A 409 8.35 -3.17 3.89
CA ASP A 409 7.70 -1.97 3.39
C ASP A 409 8.18 -1.72 1.94
N PRO A 410 7.27 -1.57 0.96
CA PRO A 410 7.67 -1.34 -0.42
C PRO A 410 8.54 -0.10 -0.61
N VAL A 411 8.15 1.03 0.02
CA VAL A 411 8.91 2.28 0.00
C VAL A 411 8.65 3.07 1.28
N CYS A 412 9.65 3.14 2.15
CA CYS A 412 9.54 3.75 3.47
C CYS A 412 10.11 5.17 3.46
N GLY A 413 9.24 6.19 3.34
CA GLY A 413 9.68 7.59 3.33
C GLY A 413 10.41 8.02 4.60
N SER A 414 9.95 7.57 5.78
CA SER A 414 10.58 7.89 7.06
C SER A 414 11.98 7.28 7.20
N ALA A 415 12.23 6.08 6.65
CA ALA A 415 13.57 5.49 6.65
C ALA A 415 14.59 6.38 5.91
N HIS A 416 14.15 7.14 4.91
CA HIS A 416 15.02 8.05 4.17
C HIS A 416 15.42 9.30 4.95
N THR A 417 14.70 9.64 6.04
CA THR A 417 15.15 10.69 6.97
C THR A 417 16.38 10.28 7.77
N VAL A 418 16.55 8.97 7.99
CA VAL A 418 17.70 8.35 8.65
C VAL A 418 18.83 8.13 7.65
N LEU A 419 18.50 7.53 6.51
CA LEU A 419 19.47 7.23 5.45
C LEU A 419 20.10 8.50 4.87
N ALA A 420 19.35 9.60 4.70
CA ALA A 420 19.90 10.85 4.20
C ALA A 420 21.00 11.42 5.11
N SER A 421 20.76 11.45 6.43
CA SER A 421 21.75 11.95 7.40
C SER A 421 23.00 11.07 7.44
N TYR A 422 22.82 9.74 7.36
CA TYR A 422 23.94 8.80 7.26
C TYR A 422 24.75 9.01 5.97
N TRP A 423 24.09 8.95 4.81
CA TRP A 423 24.75 8.99 3.51
C TRP A 423 25.33 10.36 3.16
N ALA A 424 24.82 11.44 3.74
CA ALA A 424 25.44 12.75 3.57
C ALA A 424 26.87 12.81 4.10
N LYS A 425 27.12 12.15 5.24
CA LYS A 425 28.46 12.06 5.83
C LYS A 425 29.36 11.18 4.97
N GLU A 426 28.87 10.02 4.53
CA GLU A 426 29.65 9.04 3.76
C GLU A 426 29.95 9.49 2.32
N LEU A 427 29.06 10.25 1.69
CA LEU A 427 29.19 10.70 0.30
C LEU A 427 29.66 12.15 0.16
N GLY A 428 29.65 12.94 1.24
CA GLY A 428 30.04 14.35 1.21
C GLY A 428 29.11 15.23 0.37
N LYS A 429 27.82 14.89 0.29
CA LYS A 429 26.78 15.63 -0.47
C LYS A 429 25.44 15.58 0.25
N THR A 430 24.45 16.39 -0.17
CA THR A 430 23.15 16.50 0.52
C THR A 430 21.93 16.27 -0.36
N ASP A 431 22.09 16.14 -1.68
CA ASP A 431 21.02 15.86 -2.65
C ASP A 431 21.17 14.44 -3.21
N PHE A 432 20.19 13.55 -3.07
CA PHE A 432 20.34 12.14 -3.45
C PHE A 432 19.26 11.72 -4.42
N TYR A 433 19.65 10.91 -5.41
CA TYR A 433 18.72 10.10 -6.19
C TYR A 433 18.88 8.65 -5.76
N VAL A 434 17.82 8.04 -5.25
CA VAL A 434 17.90 6.78 -4.50
C VAL A 434 16.81 5.81 -4.90
N ARG A 435 17.03 4.53 -4.62
CA ARG A 435 16.03 3.49 -4.85
C ARG A 435 15.84 2.61 -3.63
N GLN A 436 14.58 2.40 -3.25
CA GLN A 436 14.23 1.29 -2.38
C GLN A 436 13.95 0.05 -3.24
N CYS A 437 14.76 -0.99 -3.05
CA CYS A 437 14.85 -2.22 -3.82
C CYS A 437 13.93 -3.33 -3.27
N SER A 438 12.72 -2.97 -2.86
CA SER A 438 11.67 -3.97 -2.62
C SER A 438 11.21 -4.59 -3.95
N PRO A 439 10.44 -5.69 -3.94
CA PRO A 439 9.89 -6.28 -5.16
C PRO A 439 9.07 -5.31 -6.02
N ARG A 440 8.38 -4.35 -5.39
CA ARG A 440 7.65 -3.28 -6.10
C ARG A 440 8.58 -2.16 -6.58
N GLY A 441 9.63 -1.89 -5.80
CA GLY A 441 10.61 -0.86 -6.08
C GLY A 441 10.07 0.55 -5.95
N GLY A 442 10.92 1.52 -5.63
CA GLY A 442 10.53 2.93 -5.65
C GLY A 442 11.73 3.85 -5.74
N ASP A 443 11.60 4.87 -6.56
CA ASP A 443 12.64 5.85 -6.80
C ASP A 443 12.29 7.16 -6.10
N LEU A 444 13.25 7.72 -5.37
CA LEU A 444 13.06 8.92 -4.57
C LEU A 444 14.16 9.94 -4.89
N LYS A 445 13.80 11.21 -4.79
CA LYS A 445 14.77 12.30 -4.62
C LYS A 445 14.75 12.74 -3.17
N VAL A 446 15.92 12.92 -2.58
CA VAL A 446 16.04 13.24 -1.15
C VAL A 446 17.00 14.39 -0.99
N TRP A 447 16.62 15.42 -0.23
CA TRP A 447 17.50 16.53 0.10
C TRP A 447 17.63 16.68 1.61
N LEU A 448 18.84 16.51 2.13
CA LEU A 448 19.15 16.84 3.50
C LEU A 448 19.32 18.36 3.62
N ARG A 449 18.46 18.98 4.43
CA ARG A 449 18.48 20.42 4.67
C ARG A 449 19.28 20.71 5.94
N GLY A 450 20.00 21.85 5.95
CA GLY A 450 20.82 22.27 7.09
C GLY A 450 20.05 22.78 8.31
N ASP A 451 18.71 22.74 8.28
CA ASP A 451 17.80 23.18 9.34
C ASP A 451 17.14 22.02 10.11
N GLY A 452 17.74 20.82 10.05
CA GLY A 452 17.23 19.62 10.74
C GLY A 452 16.03 18.99 10.04
N ARG A 453 15.90 19.18 8.72
CA ARG A 453 14.81 18.66 7.90
C ARG A 453 15.35 17.87 6.72
N VAL A 454 14.56 16.93 6.23
CA VAL A 454 14.83 16.14 5.03
C VAL A 454 13.63 16.28 4.11
N GLU A 455 13.87 16.77 2.90
CA GLU A 455 12.85 16.77 1.85
C GLU A 455 12.90 15.44 1.11
N VAL A 456 11.80 14.71 1.10
CA VAL A 456 11.67 13.43 0.39
C VAL A 456 10.63 13.59 -0.69
N ALA A 457 11.02 13.41 -1.95
CA ALA A 457 10.15 13.58 -3.09
C ALA A 457 10.02 12.30 -3.92
N GLY A 458 8.80 12.07 -4.38
CA GLY A 458 8.43 10.94 -5.21
C GLY A 458 7.39 11.32 -6.24
N LYS A 459 7.32 10.55 -7.31
CA LYS A 459 6.16 10.57 -8.21
C LYS A 459 5.01 9.77 -7.56
N ALA A 460 3.81 9.92 -8.08
CA ALA A 460 2.67 9.09 -7.70
C ALA A 460 1.81 8.78 -8.91
N THR A 461 1.16 7.62 -8.90
CA THR A 461 0.19 7.23 -9.92
C THR A 461 -1.09 6.73 -9.28
N VAL A 462 -2.23 7.16 -9.80
CA VAL A 462 -3.54 6.67 -9.38
C VAL A 462 -3.79 5.33 -10.06
N VAL A 463 -4.11 4.31 -9.28
CA VAL A 463 -4.37 2.94 -9.76
C VAL A 463 -5.85 2.66 -9.81
N LEU A 464 -6.61 3.15 -8.83
CA LEU A 464 -8.04 2.95 -8.72
C LEU A 464 -8.71 4.24 -8.25
N ASN A 465 -9.87 4.54 -8.83
CA ASN A 465 -10.75 5.62 -8.41
C ASN A 465 -12.17 5.06 -8.28
N GLY A 466 -12.81 5.26 -7.13
CA GLY A 466 -14.18 4.82 -6.91
C GLY A 466 -14.79 5.37 -5.63
N LYS A 467 -15.83 4.67 -5.17
CA LYS A 467 -16.50 4.94 -3.90
C LYS A 467 -16.68 3.63 -3.14
N ILE A 468 -16.58 3.70 -1.82
CA ILE A 468 -16.87 2.59 -0.91
C ILE A 468 -18.18 2.86 -0.18
N LYS A 469 -19.03 1.84 -0.08
CA LYS A 469 -20.28 1.92 0.67
C LYS A 469 -20.00 1.79 2.16
N ILE A 470 -20.57 2.68 2.96
CA ILE A 470 -20.35 2.76 4.42
C ILE A 470 -21.65 2.64 5.21
#